data_AF-A0A1R2B803-F1
#
_entry.id   AF-A0A1R2B803-F1
#
_cell.length_a   1.000
_cell.length_b   1.000
_cell.length_c   1.000
_cell.angle_alpha   90.00
_cell.angle_beta   90.00
_cell.angle_gamma   90.00
#
_symmetry.space_group_name_H-M   'P 1'
#
loop_
_entity.id
_entity.type
_entity.pdbx_description
1 polymer ?
#
loop_
_entity_poly.entity_id
_entity_poly.type
_entity_poly.pdbx_seq_one_letter_code
_entity_poly.pdbx_strand_id
1 'polypeptide(L)'
;MCHLNHSCPIDDGSCTCYINQCLKYYRPSQIEPLRGYMDMQFAHPLMSMIMSQSEKIKELTSLLMLVAEKLTKSPIHSPSKTSLLNPSDEIITENYIIESLCGNALNFTYQLKICGEIPNPAYKERAFPLMVCVADNLNNEFKLPKRVLFKILLFTAEYPLKQLTLNTSGDKAVLGTLDADGDSSILFKKIIIKEVSSHFRNGSFFLVVKPENADNIRPLVISNLVVKARKMKVEELKKKLKIDEVQI
;
A
#
# COMPACT_ATOMS: atom_id res chain seq x y z
N MET A 1 -47.94 11.74 14.86
CA MET A 1 -48.48 10.75 13.89
C MET A 1 -47.40 9.74 13.55
N CYS A 2 -47.69 8.43 13.64
CA CYS A 2 -46.73 7.38 13.36
C CYS A 2 -46.34 7.35 11.88
N HIS A 3 -45.04 7.39 11.57
CA HIS A 3 -44.53 7.31 10.19
C HIS A 3 -44.73 5.93 9.53
N LEU A 4 -44.99 4.88 10.32
CA LEU A 4 -45.09 3.50 9.83
C LEU A 4 -46.54 3.03 9.61
N ASN A 5 -47.51 3.73 10.19
CA ASN A 5 -48.93 3.47 9.99
C ASN A 5 -49.72 4.77 10.16
N HIS A 6 -50.26 5.30 9.06
CA HIS A 6 -51.01 6.55 9.02
C HIS A 6 -52.35 6.50 9.78
N SER A 7 -52.83 5.29 10.09
CA SER A 7 -54.05 5.05 10.88
C SER A 7 -53.76 4.71 12.34
N CYS A 8 -52.53 4.92 12.82
CA CYS A 8 -52.18 4.67 14.22
C CYS A 8 -52.81 5.75 15.12
N PRO A 9 -53.62 5.37 16.14
CA PRO A 9 -54.27 6.33 17.02
C PRO A 9 -53.34 6.93 18.09
N ILE A 10 -52.08 6.48 18.14
CA ILE A 10 -51.08 6.87 19.15
C ILE A 10 -50.17 7.95 18.55
N ASP A 11 -50.04 9.10 19.21
CA ASP A 11 -49.28 10.26 18.72
C ASP A 11 -47.96 10.50 19.47
N ASP A 12 -47.80 9.95 20.67
CA ASP A 12 -46.64 10.10 21.58
C ASP A 12 -45.40 9.27 21.16
N GLY A 13 -45.51 8.47 20.10
CA GLY A 13 -44.41 7.65 19.59
C GLY A 13 -44.22 6.31 20.31
N SER A 14 -45.05 5.96 21.30
CA SER A 14 -44.99 4.67 22.01
C SER A 14 -45.57 3.48 21.22
N CYS A 15 -46.02 3.72 19.99
CA CYS A 15 -46.68 2.70 19.18
C CYS A 15 -45.74 1.54 18.80
N THR A 16 -46.26 0.31 18.83
CA THR A 16 -45.52 -0.90 18.44
C THR A 16 -45.59 -1.20 16.94
N CYS A 17 -46.00 -0.22 16.11
CA CYS A 17 -46.17 -0.40 14.67
C CYS A 17 -44.86 -0.85 13.97
N TYR A 18 -43.71 -0.42 14.48
CA TYR A 18 -42.40 -0.88 14.02
C TYR A 18 -42.18 -2.39 14.22
N ILE A 19 -42.53 -2.93 15.38
CA ILE A 19 -42.35 -4.35 15.71
C ILE A 19 -43.21 -5.22 14.78
N ASN A 20 -44.46 -4.80 14.54
CA ASN A 20 -45.37 -5.51 13.64
C ASN A 20 -44.88 -5.50 12.18
N GLN A 21 -44.16 -4.45 11.76
CA GLN A 21 -43.58 -4.40 10.42
C GLN A 21 -42.35 -5.32 10.31
N CYS A 22 -41.49 -5.36 11.34
CA CYS A 22 -40.37 -6.31 11.40
C CYS A 22 -40.83 -7.79 11.38
N LEU A 23 -41.91 -8.12 12.10
CA LEU A 23 -42.43 -9.49 12.15
C LEU A 23 -43.06 -9.96 10.82
N LYS A 24 -43.53 -9.05 9.96
CA LYS A 24 -44.03 -9.42 8.62
C LYS A 24 -42.92 -9.88 7.66
N TYR A 25 -41.67 -9.48 7.90
CA TYR A 25 -40.52 -9.90 7.09
C TYR A 25 -39.82 -11.16 7.63
N TYR A 26 -40.14 -11.58 8.86
CA TYR A 26 -39.75 -12.88 9.38
C TYR A 26 -40.84 -13.90 9.05
N ARG A 27 -40.75 -14.55 7.88
CA ARG A 27 -41.44 -15.84 7.70
C ARG A 27 -40.79 -16.87 8.63
N PRO A 28 -41.53 -17.52 9.55
CA PRO A 28 -41.03 -18.71 10.20
C PRO A 28 -41.00 -19.82 9.16
N SER A 29 -39.82 -20.31 8.82
CA SER A 29 -39.68 -21.63 8.19
C SER A 29 -40.30 -22.64 9.15
N GLN A 30 -41.37 -23.29 8.72
CA GLN A 30 -42.01 -24.36 9.47
C GLN A 30 -40.98 -25.45 9.75
N ILE A 31 -40.74 -25.71 11.03
CA ILE A 31 -40.06 -26.90 11.51
C ILE A 31 -41.16 -27.96 11.69
N GLU A 32 -41.14 -29.01 10.87
CA GLU A 32 -41.71 -30.31 11.21
C GLU A 32 -40.79 -31.45 10.75
N PRO A 33 -40.87 -32.64 11.39
CA PRO A 33 -39.73 -33.52 11.57
C PRO A 33 -39.70 -34.64 10.53
N LEU A 34 -38.74 -34.61 9.60
CA LEU A 34 -38.41 -35.78 8.78
C LEU A 34 -36.92 -36.12 8.86
N ARG A 35 -36.61 -36.92 9.88
CA ARG A 35 -35.40 -37.75 9.98
C ARG A 35 -35.48 -38.79 8.83
N GLY A 36 -34.54 -38.75 7.89
CA GLY A 36 -34.04 -40.00 7.28
C GLY A 36 -34.03 -40.23 5.77
N TYR A 37 -34.33 -39.26 4.87
CA TYR A 37 -34.38 -39.62 3.43
C TYR A 37 -33.97 -38.55 2.39
N MET A 38 -33.01 -37.66 2.71
CA MET A 38 -32.56 -36.63 1.76
C MET A 38 -31.03 -36.47 1.66
N ASP A 39 -30.27 -37.58 1.68
CA ASP A 39 -28.79 -37.50 1.65
C ASP A 39 -28.12 -38.10 0.40
N MET A 40 -28.88 -38.66 -0.56
CA MET A 40 -28.30 -39.25 -1.79
C MET A 40 -28.43 -38.36 -3.03
N GLN A 41 -29.42 -37.47 -3.10
CA GLN A 41 -29.65 -36.67 -4.32
C GLN A 41 -28.68 -35.50 -4.49
N PHE A 42 -28.11 -34.97 -3.40
CA PHE A 42 -27.09 -33.90 -3.45
C PHE A 42 -25.66 -34.41 -3.41
N ALA A 43 -25.44 -35.59 -2.81
CA ALA A 43 -24.11 -36.18 -2.70
C ALA A 43 -23.54 -36.54 -4.09
N HIS A 44 -24.36 -37.05 -5.01
CA HIS A 44 -23.88 -37.46 -6.33
C HIS A 44 -23.42 -36.28 -7.21
N PRO A 45 -24.19 -35.17 -7.34
CA PRO A 45 -23.70 -33.98 -8.03
C PRO A 45 -22.45 -33.39 -7.39
N LEU A 46 -22.39 -33.30 -6.05
CA LEU A 46 -21.21 -32.81 -5.33
C LEU A 46 -19.98 -33.68 -5.56
N MET A 47 -20.14 -35.00 -5.50
CA MET A 47 -19.04 -35.94 -5.75
C MET A 47 -18.54 -35.81 -7.20
N SER A 48 -19.45 -35.68 -8.17
CA SER A 48 -19.06 -35.48 -9.58
C SER A 48 -18.33 -34.16 -9.80
N MET A 49 -18.72 -33.09 -9.10
CA MET A 49 -18.05 -31.80 -9.14
C MET A 49 -16.66 -31.85 -8.50
N ILE A 50 -16.53 -32.52 -7.34
CA ILE A 50 -15.25 -32.72 -6.65
C ILE A 50 -14.31 -33.57 -7.52
N MET A 51 -14.81 -34.64 -8.15
CA MET A 51 -14.00 -35.46 -9.05
C MET A 51 -13.53 -34.68 -10.27
N SER A 52 -14.40 -33.88 -10.90
CA SER A 52 -14.01 -32.99 -12.01
C SER A 52 -12.98 -31.93 -11.60
N GLN A 53 -13.09 -31.37 -10.39
CA GLN A 53 -12.08 -30.45 -9.87
C GLN A 53 -10.74 -31.15 -9.61
N SER A 54 -10.77 -32.41 -9.13
CA SER A 54 -9.56 -33.18 -8.86
C SER A 54 -8.75 -33.48 -10.12
N GLU A 55 -9.42 -33.64 -11.27
CA GLU A 55 -8.77 -33.87 -12.56
C GLU A 55 -8.03 -32.61 -13.04
N LYS A 56 -8.67 -31.44 -12.92
CA LYS A 56 -8.03 -30.14 -13.24
C LYS A 56 -6.83 -29.84 -12.33
N ILE A 57 -6.89 -30.25 -11.06
CA ILE A 57 -5.76 -30.12 -10.13
C ILE A 57 -4.58 -30.99 -10.60
N LYS A 58 -4.83 -32.20 -11.13
CA LYS A 58 -3.78 -33.05 -11.68
C LYS A 58 -3.15 -32.43 -12.93
N GLU A 59 -3.94 -31.83 -13.81
CA GLU A 59 -3.43 -31.08 -14.97
C GLU A 59 -2.61 -29.86 -14.57
N LEU A 60 -3.05 -29.10 -13.57
CA LEU A 60 -2.25 -28.00 -13.00
C LEU A 60 -0.93 -28.50 -12.42
N THR A 61 -0.97 -29.64 -11.73
CA THR A 61 0.24 -30.24 -11.13
C THR A 61 1.22 -30.70 -12.21
N SER A 62 0.74 -31.29 -13.32
CA SER A 62 1.61 -31.69 -14.42
C SER A 62 2.21 -30.48 -15.14
N LEU A 63 1.44 -29.40 -15.33
CA LEU A 63 1.95 -28.14 -15.87
C LEU A 63 3.01 -27.51 -14.95
N LEU A 64 2.80 -27.53 -13.63
CA LEU A 64 3.80 -27.05 -12.66
C LEU A 64 5.09 -27.86 -12.70
N MET A 65 4.99 -29.18 -12.84
CA MET A 65 6.16 -30.05 -12.99
C MET A 65 6.91 -29.75 -14.29
N LEU A 66 6.21 -29.52 -15.41
CA LEU A 66 6.83 -29.14 -16.68
C LEU A 66 7.50 -27.77 -16.63
N VAL A 67 6.91 -26.80 -15.91
CA VAL A 67 7.53 -25.48 -15.69
C VAL A 67 8.77 -25.62 -14.81
N ALA A 68 8.70 -26.38 -13.72
CA ALA A 68 9.84 -26.64 -12.84
C ALA A 68 10.99 -27.36 -13.58
N GLU A 69 10.66 -28.29 -14.48
CA GLU A 69 11.63 -29.01 -15.30
C GLU A 69 12.27 -28.10 -16.36
N LYS A 70 11.51 -27.18 -16.96
CA LYS A 70 12.05 -26.17 -17.88
C LYS A 70 12.93 -25.13 -17.19
N LEU A 71 12.63 -24.78 -15.94
CA LEU A 71 13.46 -23.89 -15.13
C LEU A 71 14.76 -24.56 -14.68
N THR A 72 14.78 -25.88 -14.49
CA THR A 72 15.97 -26.62 -14.05
C THR A 72 16.90 -27.06 -15.20
N LYS A 73 16.40 -27.15 -16.44
CA LYS A 73 17.17 -27.62 -17.61
C LYS A 73 17.66 -26.52 -18.56
N SER A 74 17.46 -25.23 -18.26
CA SER A 74 18.04 -24.16 -19.09
C SER A 74 19.53 -23.96 -18.78
N PRO A 75 20.45 -24.17 -19.75
CA PRO A 75 21.86 -23.90 -19.54
C PRO A 75 22.11 -22.39 -19.57
N ILE A 76 22.62 -21.91 -18.44
CA ILE A 76 23.17 -20.57 -18.23
C ILE A 76 24.37 -20.38 -19.17
N HIS A 77 24.23 -19.52 -20.18
CA HIS A 77 25.36 -18.78 -20.71
C HIS A 77 25.50 -17.49 -19.89
N SER A 78 26.49 -17.48 -19.00
CA SER A 78 27.01 -16.29 -18.32
C SER A 78 27.97 -15.52 -19.26
N PRO A 79 28.28 -14.24 -19.02
CA PRO A 79 28.96 -13.76 -17.80
C PRO A 79 28.19 -12.61 -17.14
N SER A 80 28.13 -12.47 -15.82
CA SER A 80 29.27 -12.41 -14.91
C SER A 80 28.83 -12.74 -13.46
N LYS A 81 29.80 -13.25 -12.71
CA LYS A 81 29.72 -13.66 -11.31
C LYS A 81 29.13 -12.57 -10.42
N THR A 82 28.03 -12.88 -9.73
CA THR A 82 27.86 -12.45 -8.35
C THR A 82 27.34 -13.65 -7.56
N SER A 83 28.10 -13.97 -6.52
CA SER A 83 27.88 -15.03 -5.54
C SER A 83 26.43 -15.16 -5.09
N LEU A 84 26.01 -16.41 -4.85
CA LEU A 84 24.97 -16.75 -3.88
C LEU A 84 25.25 -15.98 -2.58
N LEU A 85 24.55 -14.87 -2.40
CA LEU A 85 24.46 -14.16 -1.14
C LEU A 85 23.22 -14.69 -0.43
N ASN A 86 23.42 -15.08 0.81
CA ASN A 86 22.35 -15.31 1.78
C ASN A 86 21.32 -14.16 1.70
N PRO A 87 20.03 -14.38 2.03
CA PRO A 87 18.99 -13.34 2.04
C PRO A 87 19.15 -12.31 3.19
N SER A 88 20.38 -11.99 3.56
CA SER A 88 20.75 -10.97 4.52
C SER A 88 21.25 -9.73 3.78
N ASP A 89 20.42 -8.69 3.80
CA ASP A 89 20.79 -7.28 3.59
C ASP A 89 20.99 -6.82 2.14
N GLU A 90 20.08 -7.20 1.22
CA GLU A 90 19.99 -6.51 -0.07
C GLU A 90 19.52 -5.06 0.13
N ILE A 91 20.38 -4.12 -0.27
CA ILE A 91 20.08 -2.69 -0.27
C ILE A 91 19.14 -2.40 -1.44
N ILE A 92 17.94 -1.88 -1.15
CA ILE A 92 17.03 -1.43 -2.21
C ILE A 92 17.62 -0.20 -2.89
N THR A 93 17.72 -0.26 -4.21
CA THR A 93 18.16 0.86 -5.07
C THR A 93 16.96 1.60 -5.65
N GLU A 94 17.18 2.83 -6.09
CA GLU A 94 16.17 3.60 -6.84
C GLU A 94 15.70 2.84 -8.10
N ASN A 95 16.62 2.24 -8.84
CA ASN A 95 16.30 1.50 -10.06
C ASN A 95 15.37 0.31 -9.76
N TYR A 96 15.61 -0.42 -8.66
CA TYR A 96 14.74 -1.51 -8.24
C TYR A 96 13.30 -1.04 -7.97
N ILE A 97 13.13 0.14 -7.39
CA ILE A 97 11.80 0.73 -7.15
C ILE A 97 11.14 1.08 -8.48
N ILE A 98 11.88 1.71 -9.40
CA ILE A 98 11.36 2.08 -10.72
C ILE A 98 10.95 0.83 -11.50
N GLU A 99 11.79 -0.21 -11.54
CA GLU A 99 11.50 -1.50 -12.16
C GLU A 99 10.28 -2.17 -11.51
N SER A 100 10.16 -2.12 -10.19
CA SER A 100 8.98 -2.67 -9.49
C SER A 100 7.69 -1.91 -9.82
N LEU A 101 7.75 -0.61 -10.10
CA LEU A 101 6.59 0.24 -10.37
C LEU A 101 6.16 0.28 -11.84
N CYS A 102 7.11 0.15 -12.76
CA CYS A 102 6.93 0.31 -14.20
C CYS A 102 7.19 -1.00 -15.00
N GLY A 103 7.71 -2.04 -14.36
CA GLY A 103 8.13 -3.27 -15.02
C GLY A 103 9.35 -3.07 -15.92
N ASN A 104 9.46 -3.91 -16.96
CA ASN A 104 10.60 -3.92 -17.88
C ASN A 104 10.59 -2.79 -18.93
N ALA A 105 9.58 -1.92 -18.92
CA ALA A 105 9.45 -0.82 -19.88
C ALA A 105 10.07 0.47 -19.32
N LEU A 106 11.39 0.62 -19.49
CA LEU A 106 12.16 1.77 -18.98
C LEU A 106 12.37 2.89 -20.03
N ASN A 107 11.58 2.89 -21.11
CA ASN A 107 11.70 3.88 -22.19
C ASN A 107 10.97 5.18 -21.83
N PHE A 108 11.56 5.95 -20.93
CA PHE A 108 11.02 7.24 -20.51
C PHE A 108 11.44 8.35 -21.49
N THR A 109 10.48 9.18 -21.90
CA THR A 109 10.70 10.39 -22.71
C THR A 109 10.83 11.64 -21.85
N TYR A 110 10.25 11.58 -20.66
CA TYR A 110 10.23 12.67 -19.69
C TYR A 110 10.62 12.13 -18.32
N GLN A 111 11.06 13.02 -17.45
CA GLN A 111 11.42 12.70 -16.07
C GLN A 111 10.85 13.74 -15.11
N LEU A 112 10.57 13.31 -13.88
CA LEU A 112 10.14 14.18 -12.81
C LEU A 112 11.34 14.68 -12.00
N LYS A 113 11.29 15.93 -11.55
CA LYS A 113 12.31 16.55 -10.70
C LYS A 113 11.72 17.30 -9.55
N ILE A 114 12.44 17.32 -8.44
CA ILE A 114 12.10 18.18 -7.30
C ILE A 114 12.37 19.64 -7.68
N CYS A 115 11.37 20.50 -7.48
CA CYS A 115 11.44 21.95 -7.68
C CYS A 115 11.20 22.65 -6.35
N GLY A 116 12.12 22.49 -5.40
CA GLY A 116 11.99 23.06 -4.05
C GLY A 116 12.75 22.25 -3.01
N GLU A 117 12.58 22.62 -1.76
CA GLU A 117 13.21 21.93 -0.64
C GLU A 117 12.26 20.91 0.00
N ILE A 118 12.80 19.76 0.37
CA ILE A 118 12.12 18.74 1.16
C ILE A 118 12.79 18.71 2.53
N PRO A 119 12.03 18.72 3.64
CA PRO A 119 12.63 18.63 4.95
C PRO A 119 13.37 17.31 5.13
N ASN A 120 14.65 17.36 5.45
CA ASN A 120 15.44 16.21 5.85
C ASN A 120 16.27 16.52 7.11
N PRO A 121 15.92 15.98 8.29
CA PRO A 121 14.82 15.06 8.54
C PRO A 121 13.44 15.74 8.49
N ALA A 122 12.45 15.02 7.99
CA ALA A 122 11.06 15.32 8.22
C ALA A 122 10.67 14.92 9.65
N TYR A 123 9.53 15.42 10.14
CA TYR A 123 9.04 15.11 11.48
C TYR A 123 7.66 14.46 11.41
N LYS A 124 7.47 13.42 12.23
CA LYS A 124 6.19 12.71 12.37
C LYS A 124 5.06 13.72 12.60
N GLU A 125 3.95 13.53 11.89
CA GLU A 125 2.73 14.35 11.98
C GLU A 125 2.90 15.82 11.58
N ARG A 126 4.07 16.24 11.08
CA ARG A 126 4.26 17.58 10.52
C ARG A 126 4.03 17.57 9.01
N ALA A 127 3.25 18.55 8.58
CA ALA A 127 3.01 18.79 7.17
C ALA A 127 4.22 19.44 6.50
N PHE A 128 4.51 19.02 5.27
CA PHE A 128 5.43 19.72 4.37
C PHE A 128 4.90 19.68 2.93
N PRO A 129 5.19 20.70 2.11
CA PRO A 129 4.85 20.67 0.69
C PRO A 129 5.91 19.90 -0.12
N LEU A 130 5.52 19.41 -1.30
CA LEU A 130 6.44 18.92 -2.31
C LEU A 130 6.04 19.49 -3.67
N MET A 131 6.99 20.14 -4.33
CA MET A 131 6.81 20.65 -5.68
C MET A 131 7.69 19.85 -6.64
N VAL A 132 7.09 19.39 -7.73
CA VAL A 132 7.74 18.56 -8.74
C VAL A 132 7.48 19.19 -10.11
N CYS A 133 8.49 19.20 -10.97
CA CYS A 133 8.33 19.61 -12.36
C CYS A 133 8.61 18.45 -13.31
N VAL A 134 7.92 18.46 -14.44
CA VAL A 134 8.22 17.59 -15.57
C VAL A 134 9.37 18.20 -16.36
N ALA A 135 10.37 17.38 -16.67
CA ALA A 135 11.50 17.77 -17.49
C ALA A 135 11.70 16.81 -18.66
N ASP A 136 12.25 17.32 -19.75
CA ASP A 136 12.70 16.51 -20.88
C ASP A 136 14.04 15.81 -20.59
N ASN A 137 14.51 15.03 -21.57
CA ASN A 137 15.81 14.35 -21.52
C ASN A 137 17.00 15.32 -21.47
N LEU A 138 16.81 16.58 -21.87
CA LEU A 138 17.81 17.64 -21.79
C LEU A 138 17.74 18.40 -20.46
N ASN A 139 16.94 17.91 -19.51
CA ASN A 139 16.80 18.50 -18.20
C ASN A 139 16.09 19.87 -18.20
N ASN A 140 15.38 20.24 -19.27
CA ASN A 140 14.59 21.48 -19.34
C ASN A 140 13.17 21.23 -18.87
N GLU A 141 12.55 22.23 -18.23
CA GLU A 141 11.14 22.15 -17.86
C GLU A 141 10.27 21.97 -19.11
N PHE A 142 9.39 20.97 -19.06
CA PHE A 142 8.55 20.59 -20.18
C PHE A 142 7.08 20.70 -19.77
N LYS A 143 6.24 21.17 -20.69
CA LYS A 143 4.79 21.18 -20.53
C LYS A 143 4.17 20.06 -21.35
N LEU A 144 3.58 19.10 -20.66
CA LEU A 144 2.87 17.98 -21.24
C LEU A 144 1.68 18.45 -22.07
N PRO A 145 1.36 17.75 -23.19
CA PRO A 145 0.22 18.10 -24.03
C PRO A 145 -1.13 17.85 -23.35
N LYS A 146 -1.16 16.98 -22.33
CA LYS A 146 -2.34 16.66 -21.52
C LYS A 146 -1.96 16.68 -20.06
N ARG A 147 -2.92 17.07 -19.20
CA ARG A 147 -2.73 17.00 -17.74
C ARG A 147 -2.70 15.52 -17.33
N VAL A 148 -1.74 15.18 -16.47
CA VAL A 148 -1.52 13.85 -15.92
C VAL A 148 -1.77 13.90 -14.42
N LEU A 149 -2.33 12.82 -13.88
CA LEU A 149 -2.49 12.66 -12.43
C LEU A 149 -1.21 12.04 -11.87
N PHE A 150 -0.71 12.59 -10.77
CA PHE A 150 0.48 12.10 -10.09
C PHE A 150 0.11 11.69 -8.67
N LYS A 151 0.65 10.55 -8.21
CA LYS A 151 0.45 10.01 -6.87
C LYS A 151 1.73 9.94 -6.07
N ILE A 152 1.62 10.21 -4.78
CA ILE A 152 2.67 9.99 -3.79
C ILE A 152 2.53 8.60 -3.19
N LEU A 153 3.63 7.87 -3.22
CA LEU A 153 3.80 6.58 -2.60
C LEU A 153 4.97 6.66 -1.61
N LEU A 154 4.86 5.95 -0.50
CA LEU A 154 5.94 5.85 0.50
C LEU A 154 6.33 4.38 0.61
N PHE A 155 7.62 4.09 0.53
CA PHE A 155 8.15 2.74 0.62
C PHE A 155 9.18 2.62 1.74
N THR A 156 9.22 1.45 2.35
CA THR A 156 10.28 1.07 3.29
C THR A 156 11.56 0.80 2.52
N ALA A 157 12.71 1.14 3.11
CA ALA A 157 14.00 0.81 2.51
C ALA A 157 14.43 -0.66 2.71
N GLU A 158 13.53 -1.54 3.14
CA GLU A 158 13.78 -2.95 3.46
C GLU A 158 13.35 -3.89 2.33
N TYR A 159 14.13 -4.94 2.08
CA TYR A 159 13.77 -6.00 1.14
C TYR A 159 12.85 -7.05 1.79
N PRO A 160 11.79 -7.53 1.10
CA PRO A 160 11.28 -7.08 -0.20
C PRO A 160 10.63 -5.70 -0.11
N LEU A 161 10.65 -4.94 -1.21
CA LEU A 161 10.07 -3.58 -1.27
C LEU A 161 8.60 -3.60 -0.86
N LYS A 162 8.28 -2.85 0.20
CA LYS A 162 6.92 -2.72 0.73
C LYS A 162 6.47 -1.28 0.68
N GLN A 163 5.30 -1.06 0.09
CA GLN A 163 4.61 0.21 0.19
C GLN A 163 4.05 0.36 1.61
N LEU A 164 4.41 1.46 2.27
CA LEU A 164 3.93 1.80 3.60
C LEU A 164 2.58 2.52 3.49
N THR A 165 1.49 1.75 3.48
CA THR A 165 0.11 2.27 3.44
C THR A 165 -0.44 2.53 4.84
N LEU A 166 -0.10 1.65 5.79
CA LEU A 166 -0.48 1.74 7.19
C LEU A 166 0.77 1.88 8.07
N ASN A 167 0.64 2.60 9.18
CA ASN A 167 1.66 2.69 10.21
C ASN A 167 1.58 1.48 11.16
N THR A 168 2.52 1.40 12.08
CA THR A 168 2.58 0.37 13.14
C THR A 168 1.34 0.31 14.05
N SER A 169 0.51 1.35 14.06
CA SER A 169 -0.76 1.42 14.81
C SER A 169 -1.99 1.02 13.99
N GLY A 170 -1.84 0.72 12.70
CA GLY A 170 -2.95 0.39 11.79
C GLY A 170 -3.65 1.60 11.15
N ASP A 171 -3.18 2.83 11.41
CA ASP A 171 -3.66 4.04 10.74
C ASP A 171 -2.96 4.24 9.39
N LYS A 172 -3.52 5.07 8.50
CA LYS A 172 -2.82 5.50 7.27
C LYS A 172 -1.45 6.10 7.58
N ALA A 173 -0.40 5.58 6.96
CA ALA A 173 0.98 6.03 7.17
C ALA A 173 1.26 7.41 6.58
N VAL A 174 0.59 7.77 5.49
CA VAL A 174 0.72 9.08 4.83
C VAL A 174 -0.66 9.72 4.69
N LEU A 175 -0.73 11.02 4.98
CA LEU A 175 -1.95 11.83 4.90
C LEU A 175 -1.69 13.12 4.10
N GLY A 176 -2.79 13.75 3.68
CA GLY A 176 -2.80 15.05 3.02
C GLY A 176 -3.06 14.95 1.52
N THR A 177 -2.42 15.80 0.72
CA THR A 177 -2.49 15.82 -0.74
C THR A 177 -1.56 14.74 -1.28
N LEU A 178 -2.07 13.53 -1.47
CA LEU A 178 -1.31 12.41 -2.04
C LEU A 178 -1.43 12.33 -3.56
N ASP A 179 -2.48 12.91 -4.13
CA ASP A 179 -2.73 12.94 -5.56
C ASP A 179 -2.83 14.40 -6.03
N ALA A 180 -2.23 14.72 -7.17
CA ALA A 180 -2.28 16.05 -7.77
C ALA A 180 -2.23 15.97 -9.30
N ASP A 181 -2.98 16.85 -9.97
CA ASP A 181 -3.05 16.93 -11.43
C ASP A 181 -2.18 18.08 -11.96
N GLY A 182 -1.42 17.83 -13.02
CA GLY A 182 -0.57 18.85 -13.62
C GLY A 182 -0.10 18.49 -15.02
N ASP A 183 0.33 19.51 -15.76
CA ASP A 183 0.93 19.38 -17.09
C ASP A 183 2.40 19.82 -17.12
N SER A 184 2.86 20.66 -16.20
CA SER A 184 4.27 21.07 -16.13
C SER A 184 4.82 21.05 -14.71
N SER A 185 4.18 21.78 -13.79
CA SER A 185 4.51 21.79 -12.38
C SER A 185 3.37 21.20 -11.55
N ILE A 186 3.73 20.41 -10.55
CA ILE A 186 2.83 19.65 -9.69
C ILE A 186 3.14 20.01 -8.24
N LEU A 187 2.13 20.48 -7.51
CA LEU A 187 2.27 20.88 -6.12
C LEU A 187 1.41 20.01 -5.21
N PHE A 188 2.08 19.18 -4.41
CA PHE A 188 1.48 18.50 -3.28
C PHE A 188 1.56 19.41 -2.06
N LYS A 189 0.47 20.15 -1.81
CA LYS A 189 0.44 21.25 -0.83
C LYS A 189 0.76 20.81 0.61
N LYS A 190 0.33 19.60 0.97
CA LYS A 190 0.38 19.11 2.35
C LYS A 190 0.63 17.61 2.36
N ILE A 191 1.84 17.19 2.70
CA ILE A 191 2.19 15.77 2.93
C ILE A 191 2.50 15.61 4.40
N ILE A 192 1.88 14.62 5.05
CA ILE A 192 2.12 14.27 6.45
C ILE A 192 2.50 12.81 6.51
N ILE A 193 3.63 12.49 7.12
CA ILE A 193 4.05 11.11 7.40
C ILE A 193 3.80 10.83 8.88
N LYS A 194 2.98 9.81 9.18
CA LYS A 194 2.62 9.38 10.54
C LYS A 194 3.53 8.29 11.09
N GLU A 195 4.58 7.92 10.38
CA GLU A 195 5.51 6.88 10.80
C GLU A 195 6.93 7.43 10.92
N VAL A 196 7.71 6.90 11.87
CA VAL A 196 9.11 7.28 12.06
C VAL A 196 10.03 6.27 11.40
N SER A 197 11.10 6.76 10.78
CA SER A 197 12.01 5.89 10.04
C SER A 197 12.85 5.00 10.95
N SER A 198 12.99 5.34 12.24
CA SER A 198 13.67 4.53 13.26
C SER A 198 12.96 3.22 13.62
N HIS A 199 11.70 3.04 13.22
CA HIS A 199 11.00 1.75 13.37
C HIS A 199 11.44 0.71 12.33
N PHE A 200 12.18 1.13 11.31
CA PHE A 200 12.63 0.29 10.21
C PHE A 200 14.14 0.14 10.27
N ARG A 201 14.64 -1.03 9.90
CA ARG A 201 16.04 -1.44 10.04
C ARG A 201 17.00 -0.47 9.33
N ASN A 202 16.61 0.01 8.16
CA ASN A 202 17.43 0.90 7.33
C ASN A 202 17.29 2.39 7.69
N GLY A 203 16.44 2.74 8.66
CA GLY A 203 16.38 4.07 9.24
C GLY A 203 15.89 5.18 8.30
N SER A 204 15.38 4.84 7.10
CA SER A 204 14.92 5.78 6.08
C SER A 204 13.78 5.21 5.24
N PHE A 205 13.10 6.10 4.52
CA PHE A 205 12.07 5.77 3.54
C PHE A 205 12.45 6.24 2.14
N PHE A 206 11.77 5.66 1.15
CA PHE A 206 11.71 6.18 -0.21
C PHE A 206 10.36 6.87 -0.42
N LEU A 207 10.39 8.15 -0.76
CA LEU A 207 9.19 8.89 -1.16
C LEU A 207 9.15 8.95 -2.69
N VAL A 208 8.11 8.42 -3.29
CA VAL A 208 8.01 8.28 -4.75
C VAL A 208 6.84 9.10 -5.27
N VAL A 209 7.08 9.83 -6.36
CA VAL A 209 6.04 10.49 -7.13
C VAL A 209 5.88 9.73 -8.44
N LYS A 210 4.74 9.05 -8.60
CA LYS A 210 4.43 8.21 -9.75
C LYS A 210 3.34 8.87 -10.63
N PRO A 211 3.56 8.98 -11.95
CA PRO A 211 2.49 9.35 -12.88
C PRO A 211 1.49 8.21 -13.07
N GLU A 212 0.21 8.55 -13.19
CA GLU A 212 -0.87 7.62 -13.47
C GLU A 212 -1.22 7.63 -14.95
N ASN A 213 -1.30 6.45 -15.57
CA ASN A 213 -1.63 6.27 -16.98
C ASN A 213 -0.71 7.04 -17.95
N ALA A 214 0.56 7.25 -17.57
CA ALA A 214 1.56 7.92 -18.40
C ALA A 214 2.93 7.24 -18.25
N ASP A 215 3.10 6.12 -18.94
CA ASP A 215 4.29 5.25 -18.87
C ASP A 215 5.55 5.88 -19.48
N ASN A 216 5.37 6.95 -20.26
CA ASN A 216 6.46 7.71 -20.88
C ASN A 216 7.15 8.69 -19.91
N ILE A 217 6.63 8.86 -18.70
CA ILE A 217 7.20 9.75 -17.68
C ILE A 217 7.85 8.89 -16.59
N ARG A 218 9.16 9.09 -16.36
CA ARG A 218 9.90 8.41 -15.29
C ARG A 218 9.38 8.85 -13.92
N PRO A 219 8.99 7.92 -13.01
CA PRO A 219 8.69 8.25 -11.63
C PRO A 219 9.89 8.90 -10.93
N LEU A 220 9.64 9.85 -10.04
CA LEU A 220 10.68 10.44 -9.20
C LEU A 220 10.79 9.64 -7.90
N VAL A 221 11.99 9.16 -7.58
CA VAL A 221 12.28 8.48 -6.32
C VAL A 221 13.17 9.38 -5.47
N ILE A 222 12.68 9.76 -4.29
CA ILE A 222 13.40 10.55 -3.30
C ILE A 222 13.92 9.58 -2.25
N SER A 223 15.20 9.27 -2.33
CA SER A 223 15.88 8.35 -1.42
C SER A 223 16.27 9.02 -0.11
N ASN A 224 16.53 8.19 0.91
CA ASN A 224 17.07 8.62 2.20
C ASN A 224 16.19 9.65 2.96
N LEU A 225 14.86 9.54 2.84
CA LEU A 225 13.95 10.38 3.62
C LEU A 225 13.91 9.89 5.07
N VAL A 226 14.51 10.67 5.98
CA VAL A 226 14.51 10.37 7.42
C VAL A 226 13.33 11.08 8.10
N VAL A 227 12.52 10.33 8.86
CA VAL A 227 11.38 10.88 9.59
C VAL A 227 11.58 10.66 11.09
N LYS A 228 11.72 11.75 11.84
CA LYS A 228 11.95 11.72 13.30
C LYS A 228 10.66 11.98 14.09
N ALA A 229 10.55 11.41 15.28
CA ALA A 229 9.38 11.60 16.15
C ALA A 229 9.20 13.07 16.59
N ARG A 230 10.29 13.74 16.96
CA ARG A 230 10.28 15.10 17.54
C ARG A 230 11.52 15.89 17.09
N LYS A 231 11.38 17.21 16.98
CA LYS A 231 12.52 18.13 16.83
C LYS A 231 13.14 18.34 18.21
N MET A 232 14.37 17.88 18.40
CA MET A 232 15.11 18.18 19.64
C MET A 232 15.39 19.68 19.68
N LYS A 233 15.03 20.34 20.79
CA LYS A 233 15.51 21.70 21.07
C LYS A 233 16.97 21.58 21.48
N VAL A 234 17.85 22.33 20.84
CA VAL A 234 19.31 22.23 21.01
C VAL A 234 19.76 22.65 22.43
N GLU A 235 18.91 23.28 23.22
CA GLU A 235 19.30 23.94 24.48
C GLU A 235 19.31 23.07 25.75
N GLU A 236 18.88 21.81 25.73
CA GLU A 236 18.66 21.03 26.98
C GLU A 236 19.49 19.74 27.11
N LEU A 237 20.70 19.69 26.55
CA LEU A 237 21.67 18.63 26.86
C LEU A 237 22.73 19.09 27.86
N LYS A 238 22.31 19.64 29.01
CA LYS A 238 23.18 19.70 30.19
C LYS A 238 23.10 18.35 30.89
N LYS A 239 23.94 17.40 30.47
CA LYS A 239 24.25 16.20 31.27
C LYS A 239 24.64 16.67 32.67
N LYS A 240 23.84 16.33 33.69
CA LYS A 240 24.26 16.44 35.08
C LYS A 240 25.43 15.48 35.28
N LEU A 241 26.64 16.01 35.34
CA LEU A 241 27.79 15.30 35.87
C LEU A 241 27.50 15.01 37.34
N LYS A 242 27.40 13.72 37.71
CA LYS A 242 27.55 13.31 39.10
C LYS A 242 29.02 13.52 39.46
N ILE A 243 29.27 14.47 40.36
CA ILE A 243 30.56 14.57 41.04
C ILE A 243 30.41 13.64 42.25
N ASP A 244 31.17 12.55 42.26
CA ASP A 244 31.32 11.72 43.45
C ASP A 244 32.22 12.49 44.44
N GLU A 245 31.65 12.87 45.58
CA GLU A 245 32.40 13.45 46.69
C GLU A 245 33.32 12.38 47.28
N VAL A 246 34.62 12.53 47.05
CA VAL A 246 35.66 11.81 47.79
C VAL A 246 35.71 12.41 49.20
N GLN A 247 35.33 11.61 50.19
CA GLN A 247 35.42 11.93 51.62
C GLN A 247 36.90 12.04 52.05
N ILE A 248 37.21 13.08 52.82
CA ILE A 248 38.47 13.28 53.56
C ILE A 248 38.43 12.45 54.84
#